data_AF-A0A6B2GAB6-F1
#
_entry.id   AF-A0A6B2GAB6-F1
#
_cell.length_a   1.000
_cell.length_b   1.000
_cell.length_c   1.000
_cell.angle_alpha   90.00
_cell.angle_beta   90.00
_cell.angle_gamma   90.00
#
_symmetry.space_group_name_H-M   'P 1'
#
loop_
_entity.id
_entity.type
_entity.pdbx_description
1 polymer ?
#
loop_
_entity_poly.entity_id
_entity_poly.type
_entity_poly.pdbx_seq_one_letter_code
_entity_poly.pdbx_strand_id
1 'polypeptide(L)'
;MNLKNYFKIFTTIVLVSLTLSSCIKSDRNKSTLTGWSFNDPRFGNFTAPVDYRGQRTPPGMILIEGGTFTMGHVQDDVMFDWNTTPTRVQIRSFYMDEAEVTNKEYSFYLEFISRVFPQSDTMDINKRIYQAALPDTLVWRDKLGSTGSLSQTYLRHPAFADYPVVGVSWLQAVDYCKWRTDRVNERILMDKGILKPLFAEDSISVEGENHFVTETYLKNPYLLFNGDSSIYGRGIPVKKTLVKKSSGFFGKRTTRKSRKGEDLTNTVVDTILQDTTSIVVGGQKLPKEPKKEKFTGRQVTLSDGLLVPNYRLPTEAEW
;
A
#
# COMPACT_ATOMS: atom_id res chain seq x y z
N MET A 1 -31.25 56.83 -8.11
CA MET A 1 -31.10 55.86 -9.23
C MET A 1 -32.28 54.91 -9.24
N ASN A 2 -32.97 54.76 -10.37
CA ASN A 2 -34.27 54.09 -10.46
C ASN A 2 -34.18 52.57 -10.23
N LEU A 3 -35.14 52.00 -9.48
CA LEU A 3 -35.28 50.56 -9.18
C LEU A 3 -35.26 49.67 -10.45
N LYS A 4 -35.72 50.21 -11.59
CA LYS A 4 -35.68 49.54 -12.91
C LYS A 4 -34.26 49.28 -13.42
N ASN A 5 -33.27 50.09 -13.05
CA ASN A 5 -31.88 49.87 -13.46
C ASN A 5 -31.21 48.74 -12.66
N TYR A 6 -31.56 48.56 -11.37
CA TYR A 6 -31.09 47.42 -10.58
C TYR A 6 -31.63 46.09 -11.11
N PHE A 7 -32.90 46.05 -11.51
CA PHE A 7 -33.48 44.84 -12.10
C PHE A 7 -32.81 44.46 -13.43
N LYS A 8 -32.51 45.45 -14.28
CA LYS A 8 -31.77 45.22 -15.54
C LYS A 8 -30.36 44.69 -15.28
N ILE A 9 -29.62 45.31 -14.35
CA ILE A 9 -28.26 44.87 -13.97
C ILE A 9 -28.26 43.44 -13.40
N PHE A 10 -29.24 43.13 -12.53
CA PHE A 10 -29.40 41.78 -11.98
C PHE A 10 -29.69 40.75 -13.07
N THR A 11 -30.59 41.04 -14.01
CA THR A 11 -30.90 40.13 -15.12
C THR A 11 -29.71 39.89 -16.05
N THR A 12 -28.87 40.90 -16.29
CA THR A 12 -27.65 40.74 -17.10
C THR A 12 -26.59 39.89 -16.40
N ILE A 13 -26.43 40.02 -15.08
CA ILE A 13 -25.47 39.21 -14.30
C ILE A 13 -25.88 37.74 -14.29
N VAL A 14 -27.18 37.45 -14.14
CA VAL A 14 -27.73 36.08 -14.19
C VAL A 14 -27.53 35.46 -15.58
N LEU A 15 -27.74 36.22 -16.65
CA LEU A 15 -27.55 35.73 -18.02
C LEU A 15 -26.07 35.42 -18.31
N VAL A 16 -25.15 36.25 -17.81
CA VAL A 16 -23.70 36.02 -17.93
C VAL A 16 -23.26 34.80 -17.11
N SER A 17 -23.81 34.59 -15.91
CA SER A 17 -23.48 33.39 -15.09
C SER A 17 -23.98 32.09 -15.72
N LEU A 18 -25.12 32.14 -16.42
CA LEU A 18 -25.64 31.00 -17.19
C LEU A 18 -24.76 30.66 -18.40
N THR A 19 -24.20 31.65 -19.10
CA THR A 19 -23.31 31.41 -20.25
C THR A 19 -21.93 30.87 -19.85
N LEU A 20 -21.40 31.24 -18.68
CA LEU A 20 -20.10 30.74 -18.19
C LEU A 20 -20.17 29.28 -17.71
N SER A 21 -21.35 28.77 -17.37
CA SER A 21 -21.53 27.39 -16.87
C SER A 21 -21.38 26.29 -17.95
N SER A 22 -21.38 26.65 -19.24
CA SER A 22 -21.31 25.67 -20.35
C SER A 22 -19.88 25.33 -20.80
N CYS A 23 -18.86 26.10 -20.43
CA CYS A 23 -17.51 25.93 -20.97
C CYS A 23 -16.58 24.99 -20.16
N ILE A 24 -17.02 24.41 -19.05
CA ILE A 24 -16.12 23.69 -18.10
C ILE A 24 -16.30 22.15 -18.11
N LYS A 25 -17.15 21.58 -18.97
CA LYS A 25 -17.32 20.11 -19.03
C LYS A 25 -16.25 19.45 -19.92
N SER A 26 -15.06 19.23 -19.33
CA SER A 26 -14.08 18.29 -19.89
C SER A 26 -14.57 16.85 -19.70
N ASP A 27 -14.71 16.12 -20.81
CA ASP A 27 -15.07 14.71 -20.82
C ASP A 27 -13.86 13.87 -20.38
N ARG A 28 -13.87 13.41 -19.13
CA ARG A 28 -12.76 12.62 -18.54
C ARG A 28 -12.55 11.28 -19.23
N ASN A 29 -13.54 10.80 -19.99
CA ASN A 29 -13.47 9.54 -20.72
C ASN A 29 -12.88 9.72 -22.12
N LYS A 30 -12.31 10.89 -22.45
CA LYS A 30 -11.59 11.11 -23.69
C LYS A 30 -10.18 11.63 -23.41
N SER A 31 -9.22 11.12 -24.17
CA SER A 31 -7.86 11.61 -24.20
C SER A 31 -7.85 13.04 -24.74
N THR A 32 -7.27 13.98 -23.99
CA THR A 32 -7.12 15.36 -24.44
C THR A 32 -6.03 15.51 -25.50
N LEU A 33 -5.02 14.64 -25.51
CA LEU A 33 -3.92 14.68 -26.47
C LEU A 33 -4.29 14.04 -27.80
N THR A 34 -5.05 12.95 -27.76
CA THR A 34 -5.32 12.12 -28.95
C THR A 34 -6.79 12.10 -29.37
N GLY A 35 -7.72 12.53 -28.52
CA GLY A 35 -9.16 12.49 -28.79
C GLY A 35 -9.81 11.11 -28.67
N TRP A 36 -9.05 10.06 -28.35
CA TRP A 36 -9.56 8.69 -28.20
C TRP A 36 -10.41 8.54 -26.95
N SER A 37 -11.47 7.74 -27.03
CA SER A 37 -12.30 7.41 -25.86
C SER A 37 -11.72 6.26 -25.05
N PHE A 38 -11.72 6.42 -23.74
CA PHE A 38 -11.35 5.41 -22.77
C PHE A 38 -12.54 4.51 -22.46
N ASN A 39 -12.26 3.23 -22.20
CA ASN A 39 -13.22 2.21 -21.80
C ASN A 39 -14.36 1.97 -22.83
N ASP A 40 -14.12 2.30 -24.09
CA ASP A 40 -15.01 2.02 -25.21
C ASP A 40 -14.61 0.71 -25.90
N PRO A 41 -15.50 -0.30 -25.98
CA PRO A 41 -15.20 -1.57 -26.64
C PRO A 41 -14.87 -1.45 -28.14
N ARG A 42 -15.35 -0.39 -28.79
CA ARG A 42 -15.08 -0.13 -30.22
C ARG A 42 -13.64 0.26 -30.50
N PHE A 43 -12.96 0.88 -29.53
CA PHE A 43 -11.64 1.47 -29.68
C PHE A 43 -10.61 0.78 -28.79
N GLY A 44 -10.67 -0.56 -28.70
CA GLY A 44 -9.68 -1.35 -27.97
C GLY A 44 -9.86 -1.40 -26.45
N ASN A 45 -10.93 -0.79 -25.90
CA ASN A 45 -11.25 -0.78 -24.48
C ASN A 45 -10.06 -0.37 -23.58
N PHE A 46 -9.32 0.66 -23.99
CA PHE A 46 -8.21 1.18 -23.21
C PHE A 46 -8.71 1.79 -21.91
N THR A 47 -8.22 1.31 -20.77
CA THR A 47 -8.63 1.83 -19.45
C THR A 47 -7.75 3.01 -19.06
N ALA A 48 -8.36 4.12 -18.66
CA ALA A 48 -7.66 5.21 -17.99
C ALA A 48 -8.01 5.20 -16.49
N PRO A 49 -7.04 5.46 -15.59
CA PRO A 49 -7.31 5.63 -14.17
C PRO A 49 -7.98 7.00 -13.93
N VAL A 50 -9.29 7.08 -14.17
CA VAL A 50 -10.06 8.33 -14.07
C VAL A 50 -10.53 8.68 -12.65
N ASP A 51 -10.47 7.72 -11.72
CA ASP A 51 -11.09 7.80 -10.38
C ASP A 51 -10.07 7.85 -9.22
N TYR A 52 -8.81 8.22 -9.48
CA TYR A 52 -7.80 8.31 -8.42
C TYR A 52 -8.08 9.52 -7.51
N ARG A 53 -8.31 9.26 -6.21
CA ARG A 53 -8.63 10.30 -5.21
C ARG A 53 -7.40 10.91 -4.53
N GLY A 54 -6.20 10.59 -4.99
CA GLY A 54 -4.96 10.96 -4.31
C GLY A 54 -4.52 9.93 -3.27
N GLN A 55 -3.25 10.03 -2.88
CA GLN A 55 -2.68 9.23 -1.80
C GLN A 55 -3.22 9.79 -0.48
N ARG A 56 -3.72 8.91 0.40
CA ARG A 56 -4.11 9.33 1.75
C ARG A 56 -2.85 9.55 2.60
N THR A 57 -2.91 10.54 3.48
CA THR A 57 -1.88 10.78 4.48
C THR A 57 -1.75 9.56 5.40
N PRO A 58 -0.54 9.00 5.59
CA PRO A 58 -0.33 7.95 6.57
C PRO A 58 -0.66 8.42 8.00
N PRO A 59 -1.01 7.52 8.93
CA PRO A 59 -1.31 7.89 10.30
C PRO A 59 -0.09 8.51 11.01
N GLY A 60 -0.30 9.64 11.68
CA GLY A 60 0.75 10.35 12.45
C GLY A 60 1.78 11.09 11.58
N MET A 61 1.50 11.26 10.28
CA MET A 61 2.38 11.96 9.35
C MET A 61 1.75 13.19 8.72
N ILE A 62 2.59 14.16 8.44
CA ILE A 62 2.27 15.39 7.71
C ILE A 62 2.92 15.38 6.32
N LEU A 63 2.28 16.02 5.36
CA LEU A 63 2.83 16.22 4.02
C LEU A 63 3.82 17.39 4.06
N ILE A 64 5.06 17.12 3.65
CA ILE A 64 6.07 18.14 3.36
C ILE A 64 6.05 18.41 1.86
N GLU A 65 5.81 19.67 1.50
CA GLU A 65 5.81 20.07 0.10
C GLU A 65 7.23 20.04 -0.47
N GLY A 66 7.37 19.42 -1.64
CA GLY A 66 8.62 19.40 -2.38
C GLY A 66 8.93 20.78 -2.94
N GLY A 67 10.21 21.11 -2.98
CA GLY A 67 10.69 22.41 -3.43
C GLY A 67 12.19 22.50 -3.38
N THR A 68 12.69 23.70 -3.64
CA THR A 68 14.09 24.04 -3.44
C THR A 68 14.21 24.88 -2.18
N PHE A 69 15.21 24.59 -1.36
CA PHE A 69 15.55 25.41 -0.19
C PHE A 69 17.06 25.48 -0.04
N THR A 70 17.52 26.42 0.77
CA THR A 70 18.94 26.56 1.11
C THR A 70 19.16 25.94 2.48
N MET A 71 19.90 24.83 2.51
CA MET A 71 20.31 24.10 3.70
C MET A 71 21.55 24.76 4.31
N GLY A 72 21.55 24.92 5.63
CA GLY A 72 22.62 25.59 6.37
C GLY A 72 22.23 26.99 6.84
N HIS A 73 23.16 27.64 7.54
CA HIS A 73 23.00 28.97 8.10
C HIS A 73 23.02 30.01 6.99
N VAL A 74 21.94 30.80 6.90
CA VAL A 74 21.78 31.85 5.89
C VAL A 74 22.10 33.24 6.47
N GLN A 75 22.20 33.36 7.80
CA GLN A 75 22.52 34.61 8.49
C GLN A 75 24.03 34.77 8.62
N ASP A 76 24.52 36.01 8.57
CA ASP A 76 25.93 36.30 8.81
C ASP A 76 26.23 36.15 10.30
N ASP A 77 27.04 35.13 10.65
CA ASP A 77 27.61 35.01 11.99
C ASP A 77 28.74 36.01 12.18
N VAL A 78 28.59 36.90 13.16
CA VAL A 78 29.58 37.93 13.53
C VAL A 78 30.89 37.29 14.03
N MET A 79 30.85 36.03 14.48
CA MET A 79 32.02 35.30 14.98
C MET A 79 32.71 34.43 13.92
N PHE A 80 32.25 34.46 12.67
CA PHE A 80 32.83 33.72 11.54
C PHE A 80 33.10 32.23 11.84
N ASP A 81 32.13 31.51 12.42
CA ASP A 81 32.28 30.06 12.52
C ASP A 81 32.31 29.44 11.11
N TRP A 82 33.39 28.72 10.80
CA TRP A 82 33.72 28.24 9.45
C TRP A 82 33.01 26.93 9.08
N ASN A 83 32.04 26.51 9.89
CA ASN A 83 31.46 25.17 9.84
C ASN A 83 30.08 25.09 9.16
N THR A 84 29.63 26.13 8.46
CA THR A 84 28.34 26.07 7.77
C THR A 84 28.33 26.85 6.46
N THR A 85 28.54 26.14 5.35
CA THR A 85 28.35 26.70 4.01
C THR A 85 26.91 26.42 3.54
N PRO A 86 26.12 27.47 3.24
CA PRO A 86 24.75 27.27 2.78
C PRO A 86 24.72 26.62 1.39
N THR A 87 24.06 25.48 1.26
CA THR A 87 23.92 24.74 -0.01
C THR A 87 22.46 24.69 -0.45
N ARG A 88 22.20 24.88 -1.76
CA ARG A 88 20.83 24.79 -2.28
C ARG A 88 20.49 23.34 -2.63
N VAL A 89 19.44 22.81 -2.02
CA VAL A 89 18.98 21.42 -2.21
C VAL A 89 17.56 21.42 -2.76
N GLN A 90 17.25 20.41 -3.59
CA GLN A 90 15.91 20.17 -4.12
C GLN A 90 15.38 18.84 -3.57
N ILE A 91 14.18 18.86 -3.01
CA ILE A 91 13.52 17.67 -2.45
C ILE A 91 12.14 17.49 -3.08
N ARG A 92 11.73 16.24 -3.23
CA ARG A 92 10.38 15.87 -3.70
C ARG A 92 9.41 15.86 -2.53
N SER A 93 8.13 16.13 -2.75
CA SER A 93 7.14 16.05 -1.67
C SER A 93 7.14 14.67 -1.02
N PHE A 94 7.14 14.64 0.31
CA PHE A 94 7.17 13.40 1.09
C PHE A 94 6.39 13.56 2.39
N TYR A 95 6.16 12.45 3.08
CA TYR A 95 5.50 12.47 4.38
C TYR A 95 6.54 12.28 5.49
N MET A 96 6.42 13.07 6.55
CA MET A 96 7.26 12.99 7.75
C MET A 96 6.38 12.84 8.98
N ASP A 97 6.86 12.14 10.01
CA ASP A 97 6.16 12.08 11.29
C ASP A 97 6.04 13.47 11.90
N GLU A 98 4.88 13.76 12.50
CA GLU A 98 4.61 15.06 13.13
C GLU A 98 5.46 15.29 14.39
N ALA A 99 5.77 14.21 15.11
CA ALA A 99 6.56 14.21 16.33
C ALA A 99 7.46 12.97 16.38
N GLU A 100 8.44 12.96 17.30
CA GLU A 100 9.29 11.80 17.52
C GLU A 100 8.50 10.58 17.98
N VAL A 101 9.10 9.40 17.81
CA VAL A 101 8.53 8.15 18.31
C VAL A 101 8.50 8.18 19.84
N THR A 102 7.31 8.03 20.42
CA THR A 102 7.12 8.05 21.87
C THR A 102 7.47 6.70 22.52
N ASN A 103 7.72 6.71 23.83
CA ASN A 103 7.94 5.51 24.63
C ASN A 103 6.75 4.53 24.54
N LYS A 104 5.52 5.05 24.45
CA LYS A 104 4.30 4.23 24.28
C LYS A 104 4.31 3.45 22.97
N GLU A 105 4.58 4.13 21.86
CA GLU A 105 4.64 3.47 20.53
C GLU A 105 5.79 2.46 20.45
N TYR A 106 6.94 2.80 21.05
CA TYR A 106 8.04 1.86 21.14
C TYR A 106 7.75 0.66 22.05
N SER A 107 7.01 0.86 23.14
CA SER A 107 6.56 -0.23 24.02
C SER A 107 5.60 -1.16 23.30
N PHE A 108 4.71 -0.62 22.46
CA PHE A 108 3.85 -1.43 21.59
C PHE A 108 4.67 -2.26 20.59
N TYR A 109 5.74 -1.70 20.02
CA TYR A 109 6.68 -2.45 19.20
C TYR A 109 7.33 -3.62 19.98
N LEU A 110 7.82 -3.37 21.19
CA LEU A 110 8.42 -4.42 22.04
C LEU A 110 7.41 -5.52 22.40
N GLU A 111 6.19 -5.14 22.75
CA GLU A 111 5.11 -6.09 23.05
C GLU A 111 4.79 -6.95 21.82
N PHE A 112 4.67 -6.33 20.65
CA PHE A 112 4.46 -7.05 19.40
C PHE A 112 5.57 -8.08 19.14
N ILE A 113 6.85 -7.67 19.26
CA ILE A 113 7.98 -8.58 19.08
C ILE A 113 7.94 -9.73 20.10
N SER A 114 7.59 -9.45 21.36
CA SER A 114 7.48 -10.49 22.39
C SER A 114 6.37 -11.51 22.11
N ARG A 115 5.28 -11.07 21.47
CA ARG A 115 4.14 -11.93 21.11
C ARG A 115 4.42 -12.77 19.87
N VAL A 116 5.04 -12.19 18.85
CA VAL A 116 5.39 -12.90 17.61
C VAL A 116 6.58 -13.84 17.82
N PHE A 117 7.56 -13.43 18.63
CA PHE A 117 8.75 -14.22 18.92
C PHE A 117 8.76 -14.59 20.41
N PRO A 118 7.99 -15.61 20.82
CA PRO A 118 7.91 -16.01 22.23
C PRO A 118 9.29 -16.44 22.75
N GLN A 119 9.59 -15.99 23.96
CA GLN A 119 10.86 -16.23 24.66
C GLN A 119 10.84 -17.57 25.39
N SER A 120 10.65 -18.68 24.68
CA SER A 120 10.80 -20.01 25.29
C SER A 120 12.27 -20.38 25.41
N ASP A 121 12.65 -21.07 26.49
CA ASP A 121 14.05 -21.49 26.74
C ASP A 121 14.63 -22.40 25.64
N THR A 122 13.76 -23.03 24.85
CA THR A 122 14.14 -23.87 23.71
C THR A 122 14.60 -23.07 22.48
N MET A 123 14.31 -21.77 22.39
CA MET A 123 14.51 -20.95 21.19
C MET A 123 15.39 -19.73 21.48
N ASP A 124 16.70 -19.96 21.65
CA ASP A 124 17.70 -18.92 21.93
C ASP A 124 17.67 -17.75 20.92
N ILE A 125 17.30 -18.02 19.67
CA ILE A 125 17.22 -17.02 18.60
C ILE A 125 16.15 -15.97 18.90
N ASN A 126 14.95 -16.38 19.33
CA ASN A 126 13.84 -15.46 19.62
C ASN A 126 14.17 -14.51 20.78
N LYS A 127 14.81 -15.06 21.81
CA LYS A 127 15.31 -14.27 22.94
C LYS A 127 16.29 -13.19 22.50
N ARG A 128 17.21 -13.53 21.58
CA ARG A 128 18.17 -12.57 21.01
C ARG A 128 17.50 -11.51 20.15
N ILE A 129 16.47 -11.85 19.37
CA ILE A 129 15.69 -10.88 18.59
C ILE A 129 15.07 -9.83 19.50
N TYR A 130 14.39 -10.27 20.58
CA TYR A 130 13.80 -9.33 21.53
C TYR A 130 14.84 -8.48 22.25
N GLN A 131 15.94 -9.09 22.72
CA GLN A 131 17.02 -8.36 23.37
C GLN A 131 17.67 -7.32 22.43
N ALA A 132 17.80 -7.64 21.14
CA ALA A 132 18.32 -6.71 20.14
C ALA A 132 17.35 -5.53 19.89
N ALA A 133 16.06 -5.70 20.12
CA ALA A 133 15.07 -4.63 20.03
C ALA A 133 15.01 -3.74 21.30
N LEU A 134 15.57 -4.16 22.44
CA LEU A 134 15.53 -3.36 23.66
C LEU A 134 16.45 -2.12 23.57
N PRO A 135 15.95 -0.92 23.93
CA PRO A 135 16.79 0.28 24.02
C PRO A 135 17.79 0.19 25.18
N ASP A 136 18.92 0.88 25.05
CA ASP A 136 19.87 1.04 26.15
C ASP A 136 19.34 2.04 27.19
N THR A 137 18.83 1.49 28.28
CA THR A 137 18.33 2.28 29.42
C THR A 137 19.44 2.93 30.26
N LEU A 138 20.71 2.51 30.10
CA LEU A 138 21.84 3.04 30.88
C LEU A 138 22.34 4.39 30.37
N VAL A 139 21.81 4.89 29.24
CA VAL A 139 22.09 6.23 28.71
C VAL A 139 21.87 7.34 29.75
N TRP A 140 20.94 7.14 30.70
CA TRP A 140 20.64 8.09 31.76
C TRP A 140 21.60 8.06 32.95
N ARG A 141 22.49 7.05 33.01
CA ARG A 141 23.44 6.87 34.09
C ARG A 141 24.72 7.62 33.80
N ASP A 142 24.81 8.84 34.34
CA ASP A 142 26.07 9.57 34.43
C ASP A 142 26.75 9.31 35.79
N LYS A 143 28.09 9.35 35.84
CA LYS A 143 28.87 9.14 37.07
C LYS A 143 28.65 10.24 38.10
N LEU A 144 28.24 11.44 37.67
CA LEU A 144 28.06 12.63 38.51
C LEU A 144 26.63 13.22 38.43
N GLY A 145 25.73 12.61 37.66
CA GLY A 145 24.38 13.12 37.40
C GLY A 145 23.30 12.58 38.35
N SER A 146 22.30 13.41 38.69
CA SER A 146 21.15 13.03 39.51
C SER A 146 20.02 12.31 38.74
N THR A 147 20.27 11.88 37.50
CA THR A 147 19.27 11.27 36.58
C THR A 147 19.19 9.76 36.67
N GLY A 148 19.93 9.13 37.60
CA GLY A 148 20.02 7.67 37.69
C GLY A 148 18.68 6.94 37.84
N SER A 149 17.66 7.57 38.45
CA SER A 149 16.31 6.99 38.57
C SER A 149 15.63 6.78 37.22
N LEU A 150 15.91 7.64 36.23
CA LEU A 150 15.31 7.57 34.89
C LEU A 150 15.71 6.29 34.14
N SER A 151 16.87 5.71 34.45
CA SER A 151 17.28 4.43 33.85
C SER A 151 16.27 3.30 34.11
N GLN A 152 15.54 3.35 35.22
CA GLN A 152 14.55 2.34 35.58
C GLN A 152 13.15 2.74 35.12
N THR A 153 12.80 4.02 35.24
CA THR A 153 11.43 4.49 35.05
C THR A 153 11.12 5.00 33.64
N TYR A 154 12.08 5.56 32.91
CA TYR A 154 11.80 6.32 31.68
C TYR A 154 11.04 5.51 30.62
N LEU A 155 11.50 4.30 30.30
CA LEU A 155 10.85 3.45 29.29
C LEU A 155 9.55 2.80 29.79
N ARG A 156 9.42 2.56 31.10
CA ARG A 156 8.36 1.67 31.66
C ARG A 156 7.23 2.42 32.36
N HIS A 157 7.49 3.60 32.89
CA HIS A 157 6.54 4.29 33.75
C HIS A 157 5.52 5.08 32.90
N PRO A 158 4.21 4.99 33.18
CA PRO A 158 3.17 5.67 32.40
C PRO A 158 3.34 7.19 32.29
N ALA A 159 3.93 7.85 33.28
CA ALA A 159 4.18 9.29 33.23
C ALA A 159 5.12 9.73 32.09
N PHE A 160 5.95 8.80 31.57
CA PHE A 160 6.87 9.06 30.47
C PHE A 160 6.37 8.46 29.13
N ALA A 161 5.12 7.99 29.07
CA ALA A 161 4.59 7.30 27.90
C ALA A 161 4.62 8.15 26.61
N ASP A 162 4.34 9.46 26.72
CA ASP A 162 4.30 10.39 25.60
C ASP A 162 5.64 11.11 25.34
N TYR A 163 6.70 10.74 26.06
CA TYR A 163 8.05 11.29 25.86
C TYR A 163 8.76 10.52 24.75
N PRO A 164 9.72 11.15 24.04
CA PRO A 164 10.45 10.50 22.97
C PRO A 164 11.27 9.32 23.49
N VAL A 165 11.38 8.25 22.69
CA VAL A 165 12.23 7.11 23.03
C VAL A 165 13.71 7.50 22.95
N VAL A 166 14.50 7.09 23.95
CA VAL A 166 15.93 7.41 24.07
C VAL A 166 16.72 6.12 24.27
N GLY A 167 17.99 6.11 23.85
CA GLY A 167 18.87 4.94 23.96
C GLY A 167 18.68 3.94 22.81
N VAL A 168 18.17 4.39 21.67
CA VAL A 168 17.95 3.56 20.48
C VAL A 168 19.10 3.77 19.49
N SER A 169 19.66 2.68 18.98
CA SER A 169 20.68 2.71 17.93
C SER A 169 20.05 2.96 16.55
N TRP A 170 20.85 3.43 15.59
CA TRP A 170 20.41 3.63 14.21
C TRP A 170 19.80 2.35 13.60
N LEU A 171 20.41 1.19 13.86
CA LEU A 171 19.90 -0.09 13.34
C LEU A 171 18.52 -0.43 13.93
N GLN A 172 18.33 -0.25 15.23
CA GLN A 172 17.04 -0.45 15.89
C GLN A 172 15.97 0.50 15.35
N ALA A 173 16.33 1.76 15.06
CA ALA A 173 15.41 2.72 14.45
C ALA A 173 15.01 2.31 13.02
N VAL A 174 15.94 1.80 12.22
CA VAL A 174 15.63 1.25 10.88
C VAL A 174 14.69 0.05 10.97
N ASP A 175 14.93 -0.86 11.91
CA ASP A 175 14.08 -2.04 12.08
C ASP A 175 12.67 -1.66 12.59
N TYR A 176 12.57 -0.63 13.44
CA TYR A 176 11.30 -0.03 13.83
C TYR A 176 10.53 0.53 12.62
N CYS A 177 11.20 1.22 11.69
CA CYS A 177 10.57 1.71 10.45
C CYS A 177 10.04 0.56 9.57
N LYS A 178 10.80 -0.54 9.44
CA LYS A 178 10.32 -1.73 8.70
C LYS A 178 9.09 -2.33 9.37
N TRP A 179 9.15 -2.54 10.68
CA TRP A 179 8.02 -3.05 11.45
C TRP A 179 6.78 -2.16 11.32
N ARG A 180 6.93 -0.84 11.44
CA ARG A 180 5.83 0.12 11.29
C ARG A 180 5.20 0.04 9.90
N THR A 181 6.02 -0.14 8.86
CA THR A 181 5.53 -0.38 7.49
C THR A 181 4.57 -1.56 7.46
N ASP A 182 5.00 -2.69 8.03
CA ASP A 182 4.20 -3.91 8.04
C ASP A 182 2.91 -3.73 8.82
N ARG A 183 2.95 -3.12 10.00
CA ARG A 183 1.75 -2.92 10.83
C ARG A 183 0.75 -1.96 10.20
N VAL A 184 1.21 -0.87 9.59
CA VAL A 184 0.30 0.09 8.92
C VAL A 184 -0.34 -0.56 7.69
N ASN A 185 0.43 -1.27 6.88
CA ASN A 185 -0.10 -1.96 5.70
C ASN A 185 -1.05 -3.10 6.08
N GLU A 186 -0.70 -3.87 7.11
CA GLU A 186 -1.57 -4.89 7.69
C GLU A 186 -2.91 -4.29 8.13
N ARG A 187 -2.87 -3.19 8.91
CA ARG A 187 -4.08 -2.48 9.35
C ARG A 187 -4.92 -1.99 8.18
N ILE A 188 -4.30 -1.43 7.15
CA ILE A 188 -5.00 -0.99 5.94
C ILE A 188 -5.69 -2.16 5.23
N LEU A 189 -5.03 -3.31 5.10
CA LEU A 189 -5.61 -4.50 4.49
C LEU A 189 -6.79 -5.06 5.31
N MET A 190 -6.69 -5.02 6.63
CA MET A 190 -7.78 -5.38 7.55
C MET A 190 -8.97 -4.43 7.41
N ASP A 191 -8.73 -3.12 7.38
CA ASP A 191 -9.78 -2.10 7.23
C ASP A 191 -10.54 -2.21 5.91
N LYS A 192 -9.87 -2.75 4.88
CA LYS A 192 -10.48 -3.04 3.58
C LYS A 192 -11.19 -4.40 3.51
N GLY A 193 -11.09 -5.23 4.56
CA GLY A 193 -11.66 -6.59 4.58
C GLY A 193 -10.93 -7.58 3.67
N ILE A 194 -9.70 -7.25 3.26
CA ILE A 194 -8.86 -8.09 2.40
C ILE A 194 -8.12 -9.11 3.26
N LEU A 195 -7.64 -8.68 4.42
CA LEU A 195 -7.06 -9.53 5.45
C LEU A 195 -8.04 -9.62 6.63
N LYS A 196 -8.20 -10.81 7.21
CA LYS A 196 -8.92 -10.97 8.48
C LYS A 196 -8.05 -10.49 9.64
N PRO A 197 -8.64 -10.07 10.77
CA PRO A 197 -7.88 -9.72 11.97
C PRO A 197 -7.10 -10.95 12.49
N LEU A 198 -5.77 -10.92 12.34
CA LEU A 198 -4.89 -12.06 12.57
C LEU A 198 -4.86 -12.51 14.04
N PHE A 199 -5.06 -11.58 14.97
CA PHE A 199 -5.05 -11.86 16.41
C PHE A 199 -6.43 -12.14 17.01
N ALA A 200 -7.51 -12.05 16.21
CA ALA A 200 -8.87 -12.28 16.71
C ALA A 200 -9.33 -13.74 16.53
N GLU A 201 -8.67 -14.48 15.66
CA GLU A 201 -9.05 -15.84 15.30
C GLU A 201 -8.05 -16.82 15.92
N ASP A 202 -8.52 -17.73 16.77
CA ASP A 202 -7.66 -18.71 17.47
C ASP A 202 -7.07 -19.78 16.55
N SER A 203 -7.57 -19.90 15.31
CA SER A 203 -7.09 -20.89 14.33
C SER A 203 -5.76 -20.50 13.67
N ILE A 204 -5.34 -19.24 13.77
CA ILE A 204 -4.12 -18.74 13.13
C ILE A 204 -3.11 -18.36 14.21
N SER A 205 -2.00 -19.09 14.28
CA SER A 205 -0.88 -18.74 15.13
C SER A 205 -0.02 -17.66 14.46
N VAL A 206 0.06 -16.47 15.05
CA VAL A 206 0.93 -15.38 14.58
C VAL A 206 2.28 -15.46 15.31
N GLU A 207 3.05 -16.50 15.02
CA GLU A 207 4.32 -16.79 15.71
C GLU A 207 5.47 -17.09 14.74
N GLY A 208 6.66 -16.62 15.07
CA GLY A 208 7.89 -16.83 14.30
C GLY A 208 7.77 -16.32 12.88
N GLU A 209 7.90 -17.21 11.90
CA GLU A 209 7.79 -16.88 10.46
C GLU A 209 6.36 -16.53 10.03
N ASN A 210 5.35 -16.95 10.82
CA ASN A 210 3.94 -16.72 10.52
C ASN A 210 3.50 -15.32 11.00
N HIS A 211 4.09 -14.26 10.47
CA HIS A 211 3.61 -12.90 10.68
C HIS A 211 3.50 -12.15 9.36
N PHE A 212 2.69 -11.09 9.35
CA PHE A 212 2.53 -10.29 8.14
C PHE A 212 3.79 -9.47 7.86
N VAL A 213 4.29 -9.59 6.63
CA VAL A 213 5.38 -8.79 6.06
C VAL A 213 4.93 -8.25 4.71
N THR A 214 5.10 -6.94 4.50
CA THR A 214 4.63 -6.24 3.29
C THR A 214 5.33 -6.76 2.04
N GLU A 215 6.65 -6.96 2.11
CA GLU A 215 7.44 -7.38 0.94
C GLU A 215 7.09 -8.78 0.47
N THR A 216 6.84 -9.72 1.40
CA THR A 216 6.43 -11.08 1.06
C THR A 216 5.01 -11.08 0.48
N TYR A 217 4.09 -10.31 1.08
CA TYR A 217 2.74 -10.10 0.55
C TYR A 217 2.75 -9.59 -0.89
N LEU A 218 3.55 -8.57 -1.18
CA LEU A 218 3.63 -7.97 -2.52
C LEU A 218 4.23 -8.91 -3.56
N LYS A 219 5.21 -9.73 -3.16
CA LYS A 219 5.80 -10.75 -4.05
C LYS A 219 4.79 -11.86 -4.34
N ASN A 220 4.26 -12.48 -3.30
CA ASN A 220 3.25 -13.52 -3.40
C ASN A 220 2.50 -13.68 -2.07
N PRO A 221 1.20 -13.36 -2.01
CA PRO A 221 0.38 -13.50 -0.81
C PRO A 221 0.35 -14.93 -0.24
N TYR A 222 0.53 -15.95 -1.07
CA TYR A 222 0.53 -17.35 -0.62
C TYR A 222 1.84 -17.77 0.08
N LEU A 223 2.87 -16.92 0.12
CA LEU A 223 4.07 -17.21 0.92
C LEU A 223 3.87 -16.88 2.41
N LEU A 224 2.85 -16.09 2.73
CA LEU A 224 2.50 -15.79 4.11
C LEU A 224 1.74 -16.95 4.75
N PHE A 225 1.96 -17.17 6.04
CA PHE A 225 1.27 -18.18 6.87
C PHE A 225 1.26 -19.58 6.24
N ASN A 226 2.40 -20.01 5.67
CA ASN A 226 2.54 -21.30 5.00
C ASN A 226 1.52 -21.54 3.87
N GLY A 227 1.03 -20.48 3.24
CA GLY A 227 0.04 -20.55 2.17
C GLY A 227 -1.39 -20.80 2.61
N ASP A 228 -1.70 -20.63 3.89
CA ASP A 228 -3.09 -20.71 4.32
C ASP A 228 -3.92 -19.58 3.73
N SER A 229 -4.86 -19.94 2.86
CA SER A 229 -5.78 -18.98 2.21
C SER A 229 -6.88 -18.47 3.15
N SER A 230 -7.05 -19.07 4.34
CA SER A 230 -8.11 -18.70 5.29
C SER A 230 -7.97 -17.28 5.85
N ILE A 231 -6.74 -16.75 5.85
CA ILE A 231 -6.37 -15.40 6.31
C ILE A 231 -6.96 -14.30 5.44
N TYR A 232 -7.25 -14.62 4.18
CA TYR A 232 -7.74 -13.65 3.21
C TYR A 232 -9.26 -13.65 3.16
N GLY A 233 -9.83 -12.44 3.18
CA GLY A 233 -11.24 -12.19 2.97
C GLY A 233 -11.55 -11.96 1.49
N ARG A 234 -12.13 -10.80 1.19
CA ARG A 234 -12.49 -10.42 -0.18
C ARG A 234 -11.35 -9.62 -0.81
N GLY A 235 -10.88 -10.07 -1.97
CA GLY A 235 -9.90 -9.34 -2.78
C GLY A 235 -10.49 -8.14 -3.52
N ILE A 236 -9.63 -7.37 -4.18
CA ILE A 236 -10.07 -6.24 -5.00
C ILE A 236 -10.93 -6.77 -6.16
N PRO A 237 -12.13 -6.21 -6.40
CA PRO A 237 -12.95 -6.62 -7.53
C PRO A 237 -12.25 -6.28 -8.85
N VAL A 238 -11.99 -7.30 -9.67
CA VAL A 238 -11.51 -7.10 -11.04
C VAL A 238 -12.71 -6.74 -11.91
N LYS A 239 -12.69 -5.57 -12.54
CA LYS A 239 -13.65 -5.24 -13.61
C LYS A 239 -13.41 -6.24 -14.75
N LYS A 240 -14.27 -7.26 -14.87
CA LYS A 240 -14.23 -8.17 -16.01
C LYS A 240 -14.63 -7.37 -17.25
N THR A 241 -13.67 -7.12 -18.14
CA THR A 241 -13.99 -6.64 -19.49
C THR A 241 -14.77 -7.73 -20.18
N LEU A 242 -16.08 -7.54 -20.34
CA LEU A 242 -16.88 -8.45 -21.16
C LEU A 242 -16.44 -8.26 -22.61
N VAL A 243 -15.48 -9.06 -23.06
CA VAL A 243 -15.27 -9.27 -24.49
C VAL A 243 -16.55 -9.95 -24.98
N LYS A 244 -17.48 -9.15 -25.55
CA LYS A 244 -18.56 -9.71 -26.35
C LYS A 244 -17.86 -10.48 -27.47
N LYS A 245 -17.80 -11.82 -27.37
CA LYS A 245 -17.61 -12.66 -28.56
C LYS A 245 -18.71 -12.21 -29.51
N SER A 246 -18.33 -11.52 -30.58
CA SER A 246 -19.25 -11.25 -31.67
C SER A 246 -19.75 -12.60 -32.13
N SER A 247 -20.97 -12.97 -31.75
CA SER A 247 -21.69 -14.06 -32.40
C SER A 247 -21.77 -13.66 -33.86
N GLY A 248 -20.93 -14.27 -34.70
CA GLY A 248 -20.90 -14.02 -36.12
C GLY A 248 -22.33 -14.14 -36.65
N PHE A 249 -22.87 -13.03 -37.12
CA PHE A 249 -24.11 -13.01 -37.88
C PHE A 249 -23.80 -13.58 -39.26
N PHE A 250 -23.53 -14.89 -39.32
CA PHE A 250 -23.36 -15.60 -40.58
C PHE A 250 -24.78 -15.84 -41.11
N GLY A 251 -25.21 -14.95 -42.01
CA GLY A 251 -26.46 -15.08 -42.71
C GLY A 251 -26.58 -16.47 -43.33
N LYS A 252 -27.68 -17.17 -43.06
CA LYS A 252 -28.05 -18.40 -43.75
C LYS A 252 -28.22 -18.10 -45.24
N ARG A 253 -27.14 -18.24 -46.03
CA ARG A 253 -27.25 -18.44 -47.46
C ARG A 253 -27.58 -19.91 -47.69
N THR A 254 -28.81 -20.16 -48.12
CA THR A 254 -29.22 -21.43 -48.72
C THR A 254 -28.46 -21.62 -50.02
N THR A 255 -27.55 -22.60 -50.10
CA THR A 255 -27.01 -23.08 -51.38
C THR A 255 -27.24 -24.58 -51.51
N ARG A 256 -27.70 -24.95 -52.71
CA ARG A 256 -28.16 -26.27 -53.12
C ARG A 256 -27.03 -27.30 -53.08
N LYS A 257 -27.45 -28.51 -52.74
CA LYS A 257 -26.73 -29.79 -52.80
C LYS A 257 -26.11 -30.03 -54.18
N SER A 258 -24.81 -30.28 -54.26
CA SER A 258 -24.19 -31.01 -55.38
C SER A 258 -23.12 -31.98 -54.86
N ARG A 259 -23.01 -33.11 -55.54
CA ARG A 259 -22.28 -34.33 -55.14
C ARG A 259 -20.81 -34.31 -55.59
N LYS A 260 -19.99 -35.03 -54.81
CA LYS A 260 -18.75 -35.78 -55.12
C LYS A 260 -17.49 -35.04 -55.56
N GLY A 261 -16.38 -35.39 -54.89
CA GLY A 261 -14.98 -35.18 -55.29
C GLY A 261 -14.05 -35.29 -54.07
N GLU A 262 -13.16 -36.27 -54.08
CA GLU A 262 -12.12 -36.57 -53.09
C GLU A 262 -11.13 -35.40 -52.91
N ASP A 263 -10.61 -35.16 -51.70
CA ASP A 263 -9.26 -35.59 -51.31
C ASP A 263 -8.76 -34.95 -50.01
N LEU A 264 -7.88 -35.70 -49.37
CA LEU A 264 -7.27 -35.53 -48.07
C LEU A 264 -6.47 -34.22 -47.96
N THR A 265 -6.83 -33.35 -47.02
CA THR A 265 -5.90 -32.61 -46.14
C THR A 265 -6.71 -31.88 -45.07
N ASN A 266 -6.17 -31.84 -43.86
CA ASN A 266 -6.66 -31.12 -42.67
C ASN A 266 -7.50 -31.94 -41.69
N THR A 267 -6.90 -33.03 -41.19
CA THR A 267 -7.25 -33.64 -39.90
C THR A 267 -5.99 -33.71 -39.03
N VAL A 268 -5.34 -32.57 -38.77
CA VAL A 268 -4.14 -32.53 -37.89
C VAL A 268 -4.14 -31.35 -36.91
N VAL A 269 -5.00 -30.33 -37.08
CA VAL A 269 -4.89 -29.10 -36.27
C VAL A 269 -5.92 -28.99 -35.13
N ASP A 270 -7.01 -29.77 -35.14
CA ASP A 270 -8.10 -29.63 -34.15
C ASP A 270 -8.03 -30.59 -32.95
N THR A 271 -6.97 -31.38 -32.81
CA THR A 271 -6.82 -32.34 -31.70
C THR A 271 -5.88 -31.89 -30.58
N ILE A 272 -5.28 -30.69 -30.66
CA ILE A 272 -4.15 -30.32 -29.76
C ILE A 272 -4.52 -29.37 -28.60
N LEU A 273 -5.77 -28.91 -28.45
CA LEU A 273 -6.12 -27.95 -27.39
C LEU A 273 -7.21 -28.39 -26.41
N GLN A 274 -7.22 -29.67 -25.99
CA GLN A 274 -8.07 -30.09 -24.86
C GLN A 274 -7.41 -30.94 -23.76
N ASP A 275 -6.19 -31.47 -23.94
CA ASP A 275 -5.61 -32.37 -22.92
C ASP A 275 -4.24 -31.90 -22.40
N THR A 276 -4.22 -30.90 -21.51
CA THR A 276 -3.05 -30.65 -20.63
C THR A 276 -3.44 -30.09 -19.25
N THR A 277 -4.36 -30.72 -18.53
CA THR A 277 -4.36 -30.65 -17.04
C THR A 277 -4.82 -31.95 -16.39
N SER A 278 -4.10 -33.05 -16.64
CA SER A 278 -4.03 -34.15 -15.67
C SER A 278 -2.87 -35.09 -16.02
N ILE A 279 -1.69 -34.83 -15.45
CA ILE A 279 -0.69 -35.89 -15.31
C ILE A 279 -1.16 -36.73 -14.12
N VAL A 280 -1.72 -37.90 -14.42
CA VAL A 280 -1.96 -38.96 -13.45
C VAL A 280 -0.79 -39.93 -13.56
N VAL A 281 0.11 -39.90 -12.59
CA VAL A 281 1.04 -41.00 -12.31
C VAL A 281 0.88 -41.33 -10.83
N GLY A 282 0.48 -42.57 -10.53
CA GLY A 282 0.33 -43.09 -9.17
C GLY A 282 -1.08 -42.91 -8.61
N GLY A 283 -1.79 -44.02 -8.45
CA GLY A 283 -3.11 -44.05 -7.83
C GLY A 283 -3.08 -43.69 -6.35
N GLN A 284 -3.30 -42.42 -6.03
CA GLN A 284 -3.92 -41.97 -4.79
C GLN A 284 -4.80 -40.76 -5.11
N LYS A 285 -6.10 -40.87 -4.87
CA LYS A 285 -7.00 -39.71 -4.91
C LYS A 285 -6.62 -38.82 -3.73
N LEU A 286 -5.98 -37.68 -4.03
CA LEU A 286 -5.86 -36.58 -3.07
C LEU A 286 -7.27 -36.21 -2.57
N PRO A 287 -7.47 -36.01 -1.26
CA PRO A 287 -8.76 -35.63 -0.73
C PRO A 287 -9.20 -34.31 -1.37
N LYS A 288 -10.48 -34.23 -1.78
CA LYS A 288 -11.07 -32.96 -2.21
C LYS A 288 -10.87 -31.95 -1.09
N GLU A 289 -10.09 -30.91 -1.36
CA GLU A 289 -9.93 -29.79 -0.43
C GLU A 289 -11.31 -29.31 0.03
N PRO A 290 -11.50 -29.02 1.33
CA PRO A 290 -12.70 -28.38 1.79
C PRO A 290 -12.88 -27.09 0.99
N LYS A 291 -14.12 -26.75 0.63
CA LYS A 291 -14.46 -25.46 -0.02
C LYS A 291 -14.17 -24.32 0.98
N LYS A 292 -12.90 -24.01 1.22
CA LYS A 292 -12.46 -22.74 1.81
C LYS A 292 -13.03 -21.66 0.90
N GLU A 293 -13.65 -20.63 1.46
CA GLU A 293 -14.09 -19.46 0.70
C GLU A 293 -12.88 -18.94 -0.09
N LYS A 294 -12.82 -19.28 -1.37
CA LYS A 294 -11.65 -18.98 -2.19
C LYS A 294 -11.57 -17.47 -2.28
N PHE A 295 -10.42 -16.91 -1.89
CA PHE A 295 -10.09 -15.51 -2.05
C PHE A 295 -10.70 -14.96 -3.36
N THR A 296 -11.68 -14.07 -3.24
CA THR A 296 -12.43 -13.57 -4.39
C THR A 296 -11.87 -12.23 -4.84
N GLY A 297 -11.12 -12.21 -5.94
CA GLY A 297 -10.60 -10.98 -6.53
C GLY A 297 -9.11 -11.02 -6.83
N ARG A 298 -8.53 -9.84 -7.09
CA ARG A 298 -7.09 -9.66 -7.28
C ARG A 298 -6.44 -9.24 -5.96
N GLN A 299 -5.18 -9.63 -5.78
CA GLN A 299 -4.33 -9.12 -4.70
C GLN A 299 -4.10 -7.61 -4.81
N VAL A 300 -3.82 -6.96 -3.68
CA VAL A 300 -3.46 -5.54 -3.68
C VAL A 300 -2.05 -5.36 -4.19
N THR A 301 -1.84 -4.39 -5.06
CA THR A 301 -0.51 -3.97 -5.51
C THR A 301 -0.23 -2.53 -5.08
N LEU A 302 1.05 -2.13 -5.02
CA LEU A 302 1.44 -0.74 -4.70
C LEU A 302 0.77 0.28 -5.65
N SER A 303 0.56 -0.10 -6.91
CA SER A 303 -0.11 0.74 -7.92
C SER A 303 -1.57 1.06 -7.60
N ASP A 304 -2.21 0.31 -6.70
CA ASP A 304 -3.60 0.55 -6.31
C ASP A 304 -3.73 1.77 -5.38
N GLY A 305 -2.60 2.30 -4.86
CA GLY A 305 -2.59 3.44 -3.94
C GLY A 305 -3.25 3.16 -2.60
N LEU A 306 -3.43 1.86 -2.27
CA LEU A 306 -3.99 1.43 -0.99
C LEU A 306 -2.89 1.29 0.06
N LEU A 307 -1.79 0.62 -0.28
CA LEU A 307 -0.66 0.39 0.61
C LEU A 307 0.25 1.61 0.66
N VAL A 308 0.87 1.83 1.81
CA VAL A 308 1.88 2.87 1.99
C VAL A 308 3.27 2.34 1.60
N PRO A 309 4.15 3.21 1.06
CA PRO A 309 5.54 2.86 0.84
C PRO A 309 6.27 2.60 2.17
N ASN A 310 7.45 1.99 2.10
CA ASN A 310 8.26 1.69 3.27
C ASN A 310 8.66 2.96 4.02
N TYR A 311 8.45 2.96 5.34
CA TYR A 311 9.01 3.98 6.22
C TYR A 311 10.53 3.82 6.27
N ARG A 312 11.24 4.94 6.37
CA ARG A 312 12.69 4.98 6.53
C ARG A 312 13.09 6.22 7.31
N LEU A 313 14.33 6.22 7.79
CA LEU A 313 14.93 7.41 8.37
C LEU A 313 15.14 8.49 7.29
N PRO A 314 15.06 9.78 7.66
CA PRO A 314 15.30 10.87 6.73
C PRO A 314 16.77 10.88 6.31
N THR A 315 17.03 11.30 5.08
CA THR A 315 18.38 11.62 4.61
C THR A 315 18.81 12.99 5.13
N GLU A 316 20.10 13.32 5.09
CA GLU A 316 20.63 14.60 5.58
C GLU A 316 19.89 15.83 5.02
N ALA A 317 19.48 15.77 3.75
CA ALA A 317 18.70 16.84 3.13
C ALA A 317 17.26 16.94 3.67
N GLU A 318 16.68 15.85 4.13
CA GLU A 318 15.29 15.79 4.61
C GLU A 318 15.15 16.17 6.09
N TRP A 319 16.27 16.26 6.82
CA TRP A 319 16.33 16.72 8.21
C TRP A 319 16.27 18.24 8.31
#